data_AF-A0AAD7M7U6-F1
#
_entry.id   AF-A0AAD7M7U6-F1
#
_cell.length_a   1.000
_cell.length_b   1.000
_cell.length_c   1.000
_cell.angle_alpha   90.00
_cell.angle_beta   90.00
_cell.angle_gamma   90.00
#
_symmetry.space_group_name_H-M   'P 1'
#
loop_
_entity.id
_entity.type
_entity.pdbx_description
1 polymer ?
#
loop_
_entity_poly.entity_id
_entity_poly.type
_entity_poly.pdbx_seq_one_letter_code
_entity_poly.pdbx_strand_id
1 'polypeptide(L)'
;MHTFRDDLFPPSAVYEMLARVRYPYLRSLELWYQIDAPNELAADECLLASLPRSFPLLHYLTIHRFVWQEHSLQTHWDPVPIFWRLLPEFKHLQTFSLDPDVPERAGLPPMLHTNAEFFELLARLKGMAEEIVSGTPWRREVLMYRPLEYASTWERWTVVAVPEEQLCLRPPPPDASDDAEGESLDDP
;
A
#
# COMPACT_ATOMS: atom_id res chain seq x y z
N MET A 1 17.69 7.68 19.31
CA MET A 1 16.41 7.05 18.96
C MET A 1 16.67 6.29 17.68
N HIS A 2 16.94 4.98 17.76
CA HIS A 2 17.10 4.15 16.57
C HIS A 2 15.74 4.06 15.90
N THR A 3 15.58 4.65 14.73
CA THR A 3 14.39 4.48 13.92
C THR A 3 14.49 3.12 13.26
N PHE A 4 13.45 2.28 13.35
CA PHE A 4 13.35 0.94 12.73
C PHE A 4 13.73 0.90 11.23
N ARG A 5 13.80 2.06 10.59
CA ARG A 5 14.22 2.29 9.20
C ARG A 5 15.72 2.04 8.96
N ASP A 6 16.57 2.14 9.98
CA ASP A 6 18.03 2.02 9.83
C ASP A 6 18.51 0.59 9.50
N ASP A 7 17.66 -0.42 9.73
CA ASP A 7 17.97 -1.85 9.52
C ASP A 7 17.22 -2.46 8.31
N LEU A 8 16.62 -1.63 7.46
CA LEU A 8 15.91 -2.11 6.28
C LEU A 8 16.87 -2.47 5.15
N PHE A 9 16.51 -3.51 4.41
CA PHE A 9 17.30 -3.95 3.25
C PHE A 9 17.13 -2.96 2.08
N PRO A 10 18.20 -2.71 1.30
CA PRO A 10 18.08 -2.03 0.02
C PRO A 10 17.34 -2.93 -1.00
N PRO A 11 16.71 -2.35 -2.04
CA PRO A 11 15.99 -3.11 -3.06
C PRO A 11 16.82 -4.21 -3.70
N SER A 12 18.11 -3.97 -3.97
CA SER A 12 19.02 -4.96 -4.52
C SER A 12 19.14 -6.21 -3.66
N ALA A 13 19.28 -6.05 -2.34
CA ALA A 13 19.35 -7.17 -1.40
C ALA A 13 18.04 -7.96 -1.35
N VAL A 14 16.89 -7.26 -1.32
CA VAL A 14 15.58 -7.93 -1.37
C VAL A 14 15.40 -8.69 -2.67
N TYR A 15 15.80 -8.11 -3.80
CA TYR A 15 15.75 -8.77 -5.10
C TYR A 15 16.57 -10.06 -5.12
N GLU A 16 17.80 -10.03 -4.62
CA GLU A 16 18.64 -11.23 -4.52
C GLU A 16 18.04 -12.31 -3.62
N MET A 17 17.41 -11.91 -2.51
CA MET A 17 16.71 -12.85 -1.63
C MET A 17 15.53 -13.52 -2.34
N LEU A 18 14.70 -12.74 -3.03
CA LEU A 18 13.54 -13.26 -3.75
C LEU A 18 13.93 -14.11 -4.97
N ALA A 19 15.02 -13.78 -5.65
CA ALA A 19 15.52 -14.56 -6.79
C ALA A 19 15.93 -16.00 -6.42
N ARG A 20 16.28 -16.24 -5.15
CA ARG A 20 16.71 -17.56 -4.65
C ARG A 20 15.55 -18.45 -4.21
N VAL A 21 14.34 -17.93 -4.08
CA VAL A 21 13.18 -18.67 -3.61
C VAL A 21 12.21 -18.99 -4.74
N ARG A 22 11.55 -20.15 -4.66
CA ARG A 22 10.48 -20.53 -5.60
C ARG A 22 9.23 -20.89 -4.82
N TYR A 23 8.33 -19.92 -4.71
CA TYR A 23 7.01 -20.10 -4.09
C TYR A 23 5.90 -19.78 -5.10
N PRO A 24 5.72 -20.63 -6.13
CA PRO A 24 4.74 -20.36 -7.20
C PRO A 24 3.28 -20.32 -6.69
N TYR A 25 3.03 -20.87 -5.50
CA TYR A 25 1.72 -20.88 -4.84
C TYR A 25 1.57 -19.81 -3.75
N LEU A 26 2.55 -18.90 -3.60
CA LEU A 26 2.47 -17.82 -2.63
C LEU A 26 1.26 -16.93 -2.95
N ARG A 27 0.39 -16.74 -1.97
CA ARG A 27 -0.83 -15.90 -2.10
C ARG A 27 -0.69 -14.53 -1.43
N SER A 28 0.21 -14.39 -0.48
CA SER A 28 0.42 -13.16 0.27
C SER A 28 1.91 -12.85 0.33
N LEU A 29 2.28 -11.61 0.02
CA LEU A 29 3.65 -11.12 0.08
C LEU A 29 3.66 -9.74 0.71
N GLU A 30 4.55 -9.57 1.67
CA GLU A 30 4.80 -8.30 2.34
C GLU A 30 6.29 -7.99 2.21
N LEU A 31 6.62 -6.82 1.66
CA LEU A 31 7.99 -6.36 1.45
C LEU A 31 8.24 -5.09 2.24
N TRP A 32 9.38 -5.05 2.92
CA TRP A 32 9.90 -3.89 3.61
C TRP A 32 11.30 -3.61 3.07
N TYR A 33 11.50 -2.42 2.51
CA TYR A 33 12.81 -2.01 1.99
C TYR A 33 12.94 -0.49 1.95
N GLN A 34 14.19 -0.05 1.84
CA GLN A 34 14.54 1.36 1.83
C GLN A 34 15.45 1.70 0.65
N ILE A 35 15.13 2.78 -0.06
CA ILE A 35 15.97 3.38 -1.09
C ILE A 35 16.78 4.49 -0.43
N ASP A 36 18.04 4.21 -0.12
CA ASP A 36 18.96 5.13 0.57
C ASP A 36 20.00 5.75 -0.35
N ALA A 37 20.13 5.25 -1.59
CA ALA A 37 21.09 5.75 -2.56
C ALA A 37 20.53 5.72 -4.00
N PRO A 38 20.94 6.66 -4.88
CA PRO A 38 20.44 6.72 -6.26
C PRO A 38 20.67 5.45 -7.10
N ASN A 39 21.72 4.68 -6.83
CA ASN A 39 21.99 3.42 -7.53
C ASN A 39 20.95 2.32 -7.21
N GLU A 40 20.21 2.44 -6.10
CA GLU A 40 19.17 1.49 -5.73
C GLU A 40 17.85 1.71 -6.48
N LEU A 41 17.67 2.84 -7.17
CA LEU A 41 16.46 3.12 -7.97
C LEU A 41 16.27 2.08 -9.09
N ALA A 42 17.36 1.72 -9.77
CA ALA A 42 17.31 0.70 -10.81
C ALA A 42 17.00 -0.69 -10.21
N ALA A 43 17.48 -0.96 -9.00
CA ALA A 43 17.21 -2.20 -8.28
C ALA A 43 15.74 -2.26 -7.79
N ASP A 44 15.16 -1.13 -7.37
CA ASP A 44 13.74 -0.99 -7.03
C ASP A 44 12.84 -1.37 -8.22
N GLU A 45 13.11 -0.78 -9.38
CA GLU A 45 12.38 -1.12 -10.61
C GLU A 45 12.52 -2.61 -10.98
N CYS A 46 13.73 -3.18 -10.87
CA CYS A 46 13.97 -4.59 -11.17
C CYS A 46 13.26 -5.52 -10.17
N LEU A 47 13.31 -5.19 -8.88
CA LEU A 47 12.63 -5.89 -7.80
C LEU A 47 11.12 -5.94 -8.10
N LEU A 48 10.50 -4.78 -8.27
CA LEU A 48 9.06 -4.67 -8.48
C LEU A 48 8.62 -5.36 -9.77
N ALA A 49 9.33 -5.15 -10.89
CA ALA A 49 9.00 -5.78 -12.18
C ALA A 49 9.20 -7.31 -12.21
N SER A 50 9.88 -7.88 -11.21
CA SER A 50 10.04 -9.33 -11.08
C SER A 50 8.87 -10.00 -10.36
N LEU A 51 8.12 -9.25 -9.53
CA LEU A 51 7.11 -9.82 -8.63
C LEU A 51 5.96 -10.55 -9.36
N PRO A 52 5.35 -10.00 -10.44
CA PRO A 52 4.24 -10.69 -11.12
C PRO A 52 4.64 -12.04 -11.71
N ARG A 53 5.87 -12.14 -12.19
CA ARG A 53 6.43 -13.37 -12.77
C ARG A 53 6.85 -14.38 -11.70
N SER A 54 7.38 -13.89 -10.58
CA SER A 54 7.87 -14.73 -9.47
C SER A 54 6.72 -15.27 -8.61
N PHE A 55 5.64 -14.50 -8.49
CA PHE A 55 4.46 -14.81 -7.66
C PHE A 55 3.16 -14.66 -8.48
N PRO A 56 2.94 -15.53 -9.48
CA PRO A 56 1.81 -15.38 -10.41
C PRO A 56 0.45 -15.53 -9.72
N LEU A 57 0.37 -16.25 -8.59
CA LEU A 57 -0.87 -16.50 -7.85
C LEU A 57 -1.08 -15.55 -6.65
N LEU A 58 -0.36 -14.42 -6.63
CA LEU A 58 -0.43 -13.47 -5.53
C LEU A 58 -1.82 -12.82 -5.47
N HIS A 59 -2.47 -12.90 -4.31
CA HIS A 59 -3.76 -12.28 -4.00
C HIS A 59 -3.60 -11.01 -3.15
N TYR A 60 -2.60 -10.99 -2.28
CA TYR A 60 -2.32 -9.88 -1.35
C TYR A 60 -0.88 -9.43 -1.50
N LEU A 61 -0.70 -8.13 -1.76
CA LEU A 61 0.62 -7.51 -1.86
C LEU A 61 0.65 -6.30 -0.94
N THR A 62 1.55 -6.32 0.03
CA THR A 62 1.86 -5.18 0.89
C THR A 62 3.27 -4.70 0.60
N ILE A 63 3.43 -3.42 0.30
CA ILE A 63 4.74 -2.79 0.08
C ILE A 63 4.93 -1.66 1.09
N HIS A 64 6.00 -1.78 1.88
CA HIS A 64 6.56 -0.70 2.66
C HIS A 64 7.82 -0.19 1.98
N ARG A 65 7.68 0.90 1.22
CA ARG A 65 8.74 1.51 0.41
C ARG A 65 9.16 2.82 1.04
N PHE A 66 10.31 2.83 1.69
CA PHE A 66 10.88 4.03 2.29
C PHE A 66 11.90 4.67 1.35
N VAL A 67 11.85 6.00 1.21
CA VAL A 67 12.81 6.74 0.37
C VAL A 67 13.52 7.73 1.26
N TRP A 68 14.84 7.59 1.35
CA TRP A 68 15.65 8.52 2.14
C TRP A 68 15.50 9.93 1.58
N GLN A 69 15.34 10.90 2.47
CA GLN A 69 15.15 12.32 2.16
C GLN A 69 16.42 13.03 1.64
N GLU A 70 17.31 12.31 0.95
CA GLU A 70 18.42 12.93 0.25
C GLU A 70 17.87 13.72 -0.94
N HIS A 71 18.41 14.91 -1.20
CA HIS A 71 17.89 15.82 -2.23
C HIS A 71 17.81 15.18 -3.62
N SER A 72 18.74 14.25 -3.92
CA SER A 72 18.81 13.46 -5.15
C SER A 72 17.64 12.50 -5.33
N LEU A 73 16.98 12.08 -4.25
CA LEU A 73 15.91 11.07 -4.25
C LEU A 73 14.51 11.67 -4.11
N GLN A 74 14.40 12.95 -3.74
CA GLN A 74 13.09 13.62 -3.52
C GLN A 74 12.19 13.56 -4.76
N THR A 75 12.76 13.64 -5.96
CA THR A 75 12.00 13.54 -7.22
C THR A 75 11.54 12.12 -7.56
N HIS A 76 12.04 11.10 -6.84
CA HIS A 76 11.74 9.68 -7.05
C HIS A 76 10.89 9.06 -5.94
N TRP A 77 10.43 9.91 -5.01
CA TRP A 77 9.51 9.50 -3.96
C TRP A 77 8.19 8.99 -4.54
N ASP A 78 7.60 9.74 -5.49
CA ASP A 78 6.24 9.52 -5.97
C ASP A 78 6.04 8.07 -6.46
N PRO A 79 5.24 7.26 -5.74
CA PRO A 79 5.07 5.86 -6.06
C PRO A 79 4.08 5.65 -7.21
N VAL A 80 3.29 6.66 -7.59
CA VAL A 80 2.18 6.53 -8.55
C VAL A 80 2.65 5.95 -9.89
N PRO A 81 3.68 6.48 -10.57
CA PRO A 81 4.06 5.99 -11.90
C PRO A 81 4.50 4.52 -11.92
N ILE A 82 5.15 4.07 -10.83
CA ILE A 82 5.68 2.72 -10.71
C ILE A 82 4.54 1.73 -10.48
N PHE A 83 3.68 1.99 -9.50
CA PHE A 83 2.59 1.06 -9.19
C PHE A 83 1.46 1.08 -10.23
N TRP A 84 1.18 2.22 -10.84
CA TRP A 84 0.24 2.31 -11.95
C TRP A 84 0.63 1.38 -13.11
N ARG A 85 1.93 1.29 -13.43
CA ARG A 85 2.47 0.34 -14.43
C ARG A 85 2.51 -1.10 -13.94
N LEU A 86 2.83 -1.32 -12.67
CA LEU A 86 3.08 -2.65 -12.11
C LEU A 86 1.78 -3.43 -11.87
N LEU A 87 0.76 -2.78 -11.29
CA LEU A 87 -0.45 -3.45 -10.84
C LEU A 87 -1.18 -4.24 -11.94
N PRO A 88 -1.33 -3.76 -13.20
CA PRO A 88 -1.96 -4.52 -14.29
C PRO A 88 -1.34 -5.89 -14.60
N GLU A 89 -0.07 -6.10 -14.23
CA GLU A 89 0.66 -7.33 -14.48
C GLU A 89 0.22 -8.48 -13.57
N PHE A 90 -0.32 -8.18 -12.38
CA PHE A 90 -0.81 -9.21 -11.46
C PHE A 90 -2.23 -9.67 -11.82
N LYS A 91 -2.39 -10.89 -12.33
CA LYS A 91 -3.71 -11.38 -12.77
C LYS A 91 -4.66 -11.81 -11.65
N HIS A 92 -4.10 -12.14 -10.47
CA HIS A 92 -4.87 -12.68 -9.35
C HIS A 92 -4.90 -11.77 -8.11
N LEU A 93 -4.22 -10.62 -8.16
CA LEU A 93 -4.15 -9.73 -7.00
C LEU A 93 -5.54 -9.16 -6.72
N GLN A 94 -5.96 -9.22 -5.45
CA GLN A 94 -7.26 -8.79 -4.95
C GLN A 94 -7.14 -7.57 -4.04
N THR A 95 -6.04 -7.50 -3.30
CA THR A 95 -5.74 -6.44 -2.34
C THR A 95 -4.32 -5.94 -2.54
N PHE A 96 -4.17 -4.63 -2.66
CA PHE A 96 -2.87 -3.95 -2.70
C PHE A 96 -2.77 -2.96 -1.55
N SER A 97 -1.71 -3.07 -0.75
CA SER A 97 -1.41 -2.19 0.37
C SER A 97 -0.09 -1.49 0.12
N LEU A 98 -0.04 -0.17 0.27
CA LEU A 98 1.17 0.64 0.09
C LEU A 98 1.39 1.59 1.26
N ASP A 99 2.56 1.53 1.87
CA ASP A 99 3.11 2.63 2.65
C ASP A 99 4.00 3.47 1.72
N PRO A 100 3.52 4.66 1.29
CA PRO A 100 4.23 5.47 0.32
C PRO A 100 5.35 6.31 0.95
N ASP A 101 5.56 6.28 2.28
CA ASP A 101 6.56 7.10 2.97
C ASP A 101 6.48 8.60 2.62
N VAL A 102 5.28 9.18 2.76
CA VAL A 102 4.99 10.59 2.42
C VAL A 102 6.04 11.53 3.04
N PRO A 103 6.79 12.35 2.27
CA PRO A 103 7.97 13.08 2.75
C PRO A 103 7.64 14.06 3.88
N GLU A 104 6.46 14.67 3.82
CA GLU A 104 5.94 15.60 4.83
C GLU A 104 5.76 14.94 6.20
N ARG A 105 5.72 13.62 6.25
CA ARG A 105 5.57 12.81 7.47
C ARG A 105 6.84 12.05 7.85
N ALA A 106 7.93 12.19 7.09
CA ALA A 106 9.18 11.48 7.35
C ALA A 106 9.73 11.82 8.74
N GLY A 107 9.95 10.81 9.58
CA GLY A 107 10.49 10.94 10.94
C GLY A 107 9.53 11.52 11.98
N LEU A 108 8.28 11.85 11.60
CA LEU A 108 7.27 12.31 12.54
C LEU A 108 6.59 11.11 13.26
N PRO A 109 6.25 11.24 14.55
CA PRO A 109 5.45 10.23 15.24
C PRO A 109 4.05 10.12 14.60
N PRO A 110 3.35 9.00 14.80
CA PRO A 110 1.95 8.86 14.40
C PRO A 110 1.07 10.02 14.88
N MET A 111 0.06 10.35 14.09
CA MET A 111 -0.93 11.34 14.48
C MET A 111 -1.76 10.80 15.65
N LEU A 112 -2.06 11.70 16.61
CA LEU A 112 -2.87 11.38 17.78
C LEU A 112 -4.38 11.63 17.55
N HIS A 113 -4.71 12.54 16.63
CA HIS A 113 -6.06 13.05 16.46
C HIS A 113 -6.42 13.22 14.97
N THR A 114 -7.70 13.08 14.65
CA THR A 114 -8.25 13.40 13.33
C THR A 114 -8.49 14.90 13.20
N ASN A 115 -7.44 15.64 12.87
CA ASN A 115 -7.45 17.10 12.66
C ASN A 115 -7.38 17.47 11.16
N ALA A 116 -7.25 18.75 10.84
CA ALA A 116 -7.15 19.21 9.44
C ALA A 116 -5.97 18.55 8.69
N GLU A 117 -4.78 18.48 9.30
CA GLU A 117 -3.60 17.83 8.74
C GLU A 117 -3.85 16.35 8.42
N PHE A 118 -4.58 15.64 9.30
CA PHE A 118 -4.98 14.26 9.06
C PHE A 118 -5.87 14.12 7.82
N PHE A 119 -6.88 14.99 7.68
CA PHE A 119 -7.78 14.93 6.51
C PHE A 119 -7.09 15.35 5.21
N GLU A 120 -6.14 16.28 5.26
CA GLU A 120 -5.30 16.66 4.11
C GLU A 120 -4.41 15.49 3.66
N LEU A 121 -3.75 14.81 4.62
CA LEU A 121 -2.99 13.59 4.33
C LEU A 121 -3.90 12.51 3.72
N LEU A 122 -5.08 12.30 4.30
CA LEU A 122 -6.03 11.30 3.84
C LEU A 122 -6.51 11.58 2.40
N ALA A 123 -6.82 12.83 2.09
CA ALA A 123 -7.22 13.25 0.74
C ALA A 123 -6.09 12.99 -0.28
N ARG A 124 -4.85 13.26 0.09
CA ARG A 124 -3.68 12.97 -0.75
C ARG A 124 -3.45 11.47 -0.94
N LEU A 125 -3.51 10.67 0.13
CA LEU A 125 -3.40 9.21 0.05
C LEU A 125 -4.48 8.63 -0.86
N LYS A 126 -5.72 9.14 -0.75
CA LYS A 126 -6.83 8.76 -1.62
C LYS A 126 -6.56 9.10 -3.08
N GLY A 127 -6.11 10.32 -3.38
CA GLY A 127 -5.77 10.73 -4.76
C GLY A 127 -4.69 9.83 -5.38
N MET A 128 -3.61 9.55 -4.65
CA MET A 128 -2.58 8.61 -5.11
C MET A 128 -3.14 7.21 -5.35
N ALA A 129 -3.99 6.71 -4.44
CA ALA A 129 -4.62 5.41 -4.59
C ALA A 129 -5.51 5.36 -5.84
N GLU A 130 -6.32 6.39 -6.10
CA GLU A 130 -7.15 6.54 -7.30
C GLU A 130 -6.30 6.50 -8.58
N GLU A 131 -5.21 7.28 -8.61
CA GLU A 131 -4.30 7.30 -9.75
C GLU A 131 -3.64 5.93 -9.99
N ILE A 132 -3.13 5.29 -8.94
CA ILE A 132 -2.49 3.97 -9.02
C ILE A 132 -3.46 2.92 -9.57
N VAL A 133 -4.71 2.90 -9.09
CA VAL A 133 -5.69 1.87 -9.50
C VAL A 133 -6.40 2.20 -10.81
N SER A 134 -6.33 3.44 -11.31
CA SER A 134 -7.01 3.91 -12.53
C SER A 134 -6.81 3.00 -13.75
N GLY A 135 -5.62 2.40 -13.90
CA GLY A 135 -5.28 1.49 -15.00
C GLY A 135 -5.63 0.01 -14.78
N THR A 136 -6.19 -0.35 -13.62
CA THR A 136 -6.43 -1.75 -13.22
C THR A 136 -7.85 -1.93 -12.63
N PRO A 137 -8.90 -2.03 -13.47
CA PRO A 137 -10.31 -2.04 -13.02
C PRO A 137 -10.77 -3.30 -12.28
N TRP A 138 -9.87 -4.21 -11.92
CA TRP A 138 -10.18 -5.43 -11.19
C TRP A 138 -9.29 -5.51 -9.95
N ARG A 139 -9.85 -5.12 -8.80
CA ARG A 139 -9.41 -5.48 -7.44
C ARG A 139 -10.46 -5.09 -6.44
N ARG A 140 -10.56 -5.87 -5.36
CA ARG A 140 -11.54 -5.60 -4.31
C ARG A 140 -11.12 -4.34 -3.55
N GLU A 141 -9.83 -4.23 -3.21
CA GLU A 141 -9.38 -3.24 -2.24
C GLU A 141 -7.99 -2.66 -2.55
N VAL A 142 -7.84 -1.38 -2.20
CA VAL A 142 -6.56 -0.70 -2.04
C VAL A 142 -6.47 -0.14 -0.63
N LEU A 143 -5.30 -0.30 -0.01
CA LEU A 143 -5.02 0.21 1.31
C LEU A 143 -3.80 1.13 1.26
N MET A 144 -3.88 2.27 1.93
CA MET A 144 -2.74 3.16 2.10
C MET A 144 -2.40 3.29 3.58
N TYR A 145 -1.11 3.25 3.91
CA TYR A 145 -0.67 3.43 5.29
C TYR A 145 -1.03 4.84 5.77
N ARG A 146 -1.76 4.91 6.87
CA ARG A 146 -2.06 6.14 7.61
C ARG A 146 -1.47 6.03 9.02
N PRO A 147 -0.57 6.91 9.42
CA PRO A 147 0.04 6.84 10.73
C PRO A 147 -0.92 7.44 11.79
N LEU A 148 -1.85 6.64 12.31
CA LEU A 148 -2.78 7.02 13.40
C LEU A 148 -2.61 6.07 14.59
N GLU A 149 -2.31 6.60 15.78
CA GLU A 149 -1.79 5.82 16.93
C GLU A 149 -2.78 4.78 17.50
N TYR A 150 -4.08 5.06 17.46
CA TYR A 150 -5.11 4.28 18.14
C TYR A 150 -6.15 3.64 17.20
N ALA A 151 -5.82 3.49 15.91
CA ALA A 151 -6.72 2.90 14.92
C ALA A 151 -5.99 1.94 13.97
N SER A 152 -6.73 1.27 13.09
CA SER A 152 -6.13 0.56 11.95
C SER A 152 -5.15 1.50 11.23
N THR A 153 -3.88 1.11 11.19
CA THR A 153 -2.79 1.84 10.52
C THR A 153 -2.94 1.90 9.01
N TRP A 154 -3.94 1.21 8.46
CA TRP A 154 -4.27 1.22 7.05
C TRP A 154 -5.63 1.88 6.84
N GLU A 155 -5.67 2.85 5.94
CA GLU A 155 -6.93 3.32 5.36
C GLU A 155 -7.28 2.40 4.21
N ARG A 156 -8.52 1.91 4.18
CA ARG A 156 -8.98 0.92 3.21
C ARG A 156 -10.05 1.53 2.31
N TRP A 157 -9.95 1.27 1.02
CA TRP A 157 -10.99 1.61 0.06
C TRP A 157 -11.32 0.43 -0.84
N THR A 158 -12.61 0.29 -1.15
CA THR A 158 -13.11 -0.63 -2.17
C THR A 158 -13.01 0.04 -3.55
N VAL A 159 -12.46 -0.66 -4.53
CA VAL A 159 -12.43 -0.17 -5.92
C VAL A 159 -13.74 -0.55 -6.59
N VAL A 160 -14.48 0.46 -7.06
CA VAL A 160 -15.77 0.26 -7.74
C VAL A 160 -15.68 0.80 -9.17
N ALA A 161 -16.02 -0.04 -10.15
CA ALA A 161 -16.22 0.40 -11.51
C ALA A 161 -17.55 1.17 -11.62
N VAL A 162 -17.52 2.42 -12.05
CA VAL A 162 -18.73 3.17 -12.38
C VAL A 162 -19.00 3.11 -13.89
N PRO A 163 -20.28 3.25 -14.33
CA PRO A 163 -20.70 3.05 -15.72
C PRO A 163 -20.06 3.97 -16.77
N GLU A 164 -19.28 4.98 -16.35
CA GLU A 164 -18.63 5.99 -17.22
C GLU A 164 -17.11 5.75 -17.38
N GLU A 165 -16.64 4.51 -17.23
CA GLU A 165 -15.22 4.10 -17.36
C GLU A 165 -14.25 4.71 -16.33
N GLN A 166 -14.75 5.45 -15.34
CA GLN A 166 -13.95 5.91 -14.21
C GLN A 166 -13.97 4.90 -13.05
N LEU A 167 -12.84 4.79 -12.35
CA LEU A 167 -12.75 4.02 -11.11
C LEU A 167 -12.92 4.96 -9.93
N CYS A 168 -13.73 4.56 -8.96
CA CYS A 168 -13.93 5.33 -7.73
C CYS A 168 -13.56 4.49 -6.51
N LEU A 169 -12.90 5.13 -5.55
CA LEU A 169 -12.65 4.56 -4.23
C LEU A 169 -13.81 4.89 -3.29
N ARG A 170 -14.43 3.84 -2.75
CA ARG A 170 -15.47 3.94 -1.72
C ARG A 170 -14.95 3.43 -0.38
N PRO A 171 -15.44 3.96 0.75
CA PRO A 171 -15.25 3.32 2.04
C PRO A 171 -15.67 1.83 1.98
N PRO A 172 -15.05 0.94 2.77
CA PRO A 172 -15.50 -0.44 2.87
C PRO A 172 -16.97 -0.44 3.33
N PRO A 173 -17.77 -1.44 2.90
CA PRO A 173 -19.09 -1.63 3.49
C PRO A 173 -18.94 -1.80 5.01
N PRO A 174 -19.89 -1.30 5.82
CA PRO A 174 -19.89 -1.59 7.25
C PRO A 174 -19.86 -3.11 7.45
N ASP A 175 -18.99 -3.58 8.34
CA ASP A 175 -18.91 -5.01 8.66
C ASP A 175 -20.31 -5.49 9.10
N ALA A 176 -20.81 -6.58 8.51
CA ALA A 176 -22.12 -7.13 8.80
C ALA A 176 -22.21 -7.81 10.20
N SER A 177 -21.37 -7.38 11.13
CA SER A 177 -21.20 -7.95 12.46
C SER A 177 -21.12 -6.84 13.49
N ASP A 178 -22.25 -6.17 13.72
CA ASP A 178 -22.53 -5.49 14.99
C ASP A 178 -24.03 -5.20 15.22
N ASP A 179 -24.93 -5.90 14.52
CA ASP A 179 -26.39 -5.85 14.75
C ASP A 179 -26.97 -7.24 15.06
N ALA A 180 -26.31 -7.99 15.95
CA ALA A 180 -26.88 -9.20 16.54
C ALA A 180 -26.75 -9.17 18.07
N GLU A 181 -27.08 -8.04 18.70
CA GLU A 181 -27.39 -8.00 20.12
C GLU A 181 -28.81 -7.45 20.34
N GLY A 182 -29.72 -8.36 20.71
CA GLY A 182 -30.75 -8.05 21.70
C GLY A 182 -32.14 -7.64 21.23
N GLU A 183 -32.83 -8.42 20.40
CA GLU A 183 -34.29 -8.54 20.57
C GLU A 183 -34.55 -9.47 21.77
N SER A 184 -34.51 -8.90 22.99
CA SER A 184 -35.19 -9.51 24.14
C SER A 184 -36.69 -9.31 23.95
N LEU A 185 -37.35 -10.31 23.36
CA LEU A 185 -38.78 -10.50 23.47
C LEU A 185 -39.10 -10.89 24.92
N ASP A 186 -39.35 -9.89 25.76
CA ASP A 186 -40.12 -10.07 26.99
C ASP A 186 -41.61 -9.94 26.64
N ASP A 187 -42.31 -11.06 26.68
CA ASP A 187 -43.69 -11.20 27.17
C ASP A 187 -43.97 -12.70 27.34
N PRO A 188 -44.71 -13.13 28.40
CA PRO A 188 -45.98 -12.51 28.81
C PRO A 188 -46.16 -12.20 30.31
#